data_AF-A0A3N2NJS2-F1
#
_entry.id   AF-A0A3N2NJS2-F1
#
_cell.length_a   1.000
_cell.length_b   1.000
_cell.length_c   1.000
_cell.angle_alpha   90.00
_cell.angle_beta   90.00
_cell.angle_gamma   90.00
#
_symmetry.space_group_name_H-M   'P 1'
#
loop_
_entity.id
_entity.type
_entity.pdbx_description
1 polymer ?
#
loop_
_entity_poly.entity_id
_entity_poly.type
_entity_poly.pdbx_seq_one_letter_code
_entity_poly.pdbx_strand_id
1 'polypeptide(L)'
;MNLRKRYRQIAALAFAAFLTGCGNDIPSVPEDSGMEGTGNVTLSLNIALSESGIGAKTRAPFPDSDDLTFEGPVSDYEKLRTLRVVIVHAGEEKTGVVEHNRMVLVEPSTGAILNDDLRFKVSSGERKHIYLFANEAAVSYDFSSIAEGELFPKTEVESIRLSRKSNASLVDNSASSVEKSFIPMSEMFEIDVPVPESPVDFFRTEHLFVTRSAIKFSFHFSVAEDYPSEGVSVTGIKLYGLADECYYLPRNTMYDPGKYAVSGNPSGGRFITAFETPADTPFSDYMFAPVSPIEIKPGMEATLSPYVYFPESKQDGQKHFRLSVALDNGTELLTPRDLTLDEIPRNTHVKINIEMKSTDAKASVTLLPYTGISLEPDFGL
;
A
#
# COMPACT_ATOMS: atom_id res chain seq x y z
N MET A 1 -46.46 67.37 35.62
CA MET A 1 -45.66 68.57 35.30
C MET A 1 -44.67 68.15 34.21
N ASN A 2 -45.07 68.19 32.93
CA ASN A 2 -44.76 69.26 31.95
C ASN A 2 -43.24 69.43 31.74
N LEU A 3 -42.66 69.45 30.53
CA LEU A 3 -43.17 69.42 29.15
C LEU A 3 -41.94 69.50 28.19
N ARG A 4 -42.15 69.13 26.90
CA ARG A 4 -41.44 69.59 25.67
C ARG A 4 -40.15 68.86 25.29
N LYS A 5 -39.88 68.53 24.01
CA LYS A 5 -40.43 69.00 22.73
C LYS A 5 -40.11 68.00 21.59
N ARG A 6 -40.97 68.04 20.57
CA ARG A 6 -40.97 67.32 19.28
C ARG A 6 -39.73 67.64 18.42
N TYR A 7 -39.33 66.75 17.50
CA TYR A 7 -39.62 66.86 16.04
C TYR A 7 -39.05 65.66 15.25
N ARG A 8 -39.80 65.26 14.21
CA ARG A 8 -39.45 64.27 13.17
C ARG A 8 -38.27 64.74 12.32
N GLN A 9 -37.44 63.82 11.82
CA GLN A 9 -37.17 63.70 10.38
C GLN A 9 -36.45 62.38 10.03
N ILE A 10 -36.78 61.91 8.83
CA ILE A 10 -36.39 60.67 8.17
C ILE A 10 -34.96 60.82 7.62
N ALA A 11 -34.10 59.84 7.85
CA ALA A 11 -32.93 59.59 7.02
C ALA A 11 -32.70 58.08 6.94
N ALA A 12 -32.98 57.52 5.77
CA ALA A 12 -32.56 56.18 5.40
C ALA A 12 -31.04 56.22 5.16
N LEU A 13 -30.28 55.31 5.78
CA LEU A 13 -28.95 54.98 5.28
C LEU A 13 -28.62 53.51 5.55
N ALA A 14 -28.13 52.91 4.47
CA ALA A 14 -27.89 51.50 4.21
C ALA A 14 -27.26 50.69 5.34
N PHE A 15 -27.80 49.48 5.50
CA PHE A 15 -27.16 48.35 6.16
C PHE A 15 -25.90 47.97 5.36
N ALA A 16 -24.73 48.36 5.85
CA ALA A 16 -23.47 47.80 5.37
C ALA A 16 -23.27 46.44 6.07
N ALA A 17 -23.58 45.36 5.35
CA ALA A 17 -23.20 44.03 5.76
C ALA A 17 -21.66 43.93 5.73
N PHE A 18 -21.06 43.72 6.90
CA PHE A 18 -19.71 43.17 6.99
C PHE A 18 -19.79 41.71 6.52
N LEU A 19 -19.55 41.49 5.21
CA LEU A 19 -19.12 40.20 4.71
C LEU A 19 -17.60 40.15 4.89
N THR A 20 -17.15 39.60 6.02
CA THR A 20 -15.87 38.90 6.08
C THR A 20 -16.01 37.65 5.21
N GLY A 21 -15.74 37.82 3.91
CA GLY A 21 -15.63 36.72 2.96
C GLY A 21 -14.31 36.01 3.17
N CYS A 22 -14.38 34.72 3.51
CA CYS A 22 -13.26 33.79 3.42
C CYS A 22 -12.71 33.83 1.99
N GLY A 23 -11.44 34.16 1.84
CA GLY A 23 -10.76 34.14 0.55
C GLY A 23 -10.70 32.70 0.04
N ASN A 24 -11.33 32.44 -1.11
CA ASN A 24 -11.03 31.30 -1.93
C ASN A 24 -9.70 31.58 -2.64
N ASP A 25 -8.61 31.03 -2.12
CA ASP A 25 -7.31 31.03 -2.81
C ASP A 25 -7.37 30.02 -3.96
N ILE A 26 -7.95 30.44 -5.09
CA ILE A 26 -7.52 29.91 -6.39
C ILE A 26 -6.21 30.64 -6.69
N PRO A 27 -5.05 29.95 -6.82
CA PRO A 27 -3.81 30.63 -7.15
C PRO A 27 -3.96 31.29 -8.51
N SER A 28 -3.97 32.62 -8.54
CA SER A 28 -3.87 33.36 -9.79
C SER A 28 -2.53 33.04 -10.44
N VAL A 29 -2.55 32.82 -11.76
CA VAL A 29 -1.34 32.89 -12.58
C VAL A 29 -0.66 34.22 -12.25
N PRO A 30 0.66 34.28 -12.00
CA PRO A 30 1.33 35.54 -11.77
C PRO A 30 1.10 36.45 -12.99
N GLU A 31 0.23 37.44 -12.85
CA GLU A 31 0.15 38.55 -13.80
C GLU A 31 1.49 39.29 -13.67
N ASP A 32 2.28 39.22 -14.74
CA ASP A 32 3.62 39.81 -14.86
C ASP A 32 4.79 38.97 -14.30
N SER A 33 5.00 37.79 -14.87
CA SER A 33 6.37 37.26 -14.99
C SER A 33 6.75 37.27 -16.45
N GLY A 34 7.72 38.12 -16.82
CA GLY A 34 8.37 38.03 -18.12
C GLY A 34 8.76 36.58 -18.35
N MET A 35 8.33 36.01 -19.48
CA MET A 35 8.64 34.64 -19.88
C MET A 35 10.15 34.51 -20.08
N GLU A 36 10.87 34.20 -19.00
CA GLU A 36 12.20 33.60 -18.95
C GLU A 36 12.62 33.41 -17.48
N GLY A 37 12.76 32.15 -17.04
CA GLY A 37 13.61 31.79 -15.90
C GLY A 37 12.93 31.52 -14.55
N THR A 38 13.19 30.32 -14.02
CA THR A 38 13.13 29.94 -12.59
C THR A 38 11.86 30.36 -11.83
N GLY A 39 10.76 29.66 -12.07
CA GLY A 39 9.51 29.81 -11.30
C GLY A 39 9.21 28.58 -10.46
N ASN A 40 8.53 28.75 -9.33
CA ASN A 40 7.91 27.63 -8.64
C ASN A 40 6.69 27.15 -9.45
N VAL A 41 6.52 25.84 -9.58
CA VAL A 41 5.35 25.18 -10.19
C VAL A 41 4.49 24.54 -9.10
N THR A 42 3.20 24.38 -9.36
CA THR A 42 2.30 23.61 -8.52
C THR A 42 2.27 22.17 -9.02
N LEU A 43 2.83 21.28 -8.22
CA LEU A 43 2.83 19.84 -8.44
C LEU A 43 1.65 19.22 -7.67
N SER A 44 0.66 18.71 -8.38
CA SER A 44 -0.45 17.94 -7.82
C SER A 44 -0.11 16.45 -7.91
N LEU A 45 -0.23 15.73 -6.81
CA LEU A 45 0.03 14.29 -6.79
C LEU A 45 -1.29 13.52 -6.77
N ASN A 46 -1.53 12.72 -7.80
CA ASN A 46 -2.54 11.67 -7.76
C ASN A 46 -1.83 10.39 -7.32
N ILE A 47 -2.21 9.86 -6.15
CA ILE A 47 -1.49 8.75 -5.53
C ILE A 47 -2.39 7.53 -5.47
N ALA A 48 -2.02 6.54 -6.26
CA ALA A 48 -2.61 5.23 -6.26
C ALA A 48 -2.05 4.36 -5.12
N LEU A 49 -2.84 3.46 -4.57
CA LEU A 49 -2.29 2.10 -4.35
C LEU A 49 -2.17 1.49 -5.74
N SER A 50 -1.06 0.84 -6.14
CA SER A 50 -0.90 0.25 -7.50
C SER A 50 -2.27 -0.18 -8.09
N GLU A 51 -2.79 0.72 -8.93
CA GLU A 51 -4.23 1.03 -9.13
C GLU A 51 -4.94 -0.09 -9.88
N SER A 52 -6.26 -0.15 -10.12
CA SER A 52 -7.41 0.77 -9.89
C SER A 52 -8.74 0.02 -9.74
N GLY A 53 -9.74 0.69 -9.15
CA GLY A 53 -11.06 0.14 -8.85
C GLY A 53 -12.14 0.40 -9.91
N ILE A 54 -12.96 -0.63 -10.16
CA ILE A 54 -14.42 -0.57 -10.26
C ILE A 54 -14.97 -1.88 -9.69
N GLY A 55 -15.78 -1.77 -8.63
CA GLY A 55 -16.59 -2.87 -8.10
C GLY A 55 -15.86 -3.77 -7.11
N ALA A 56 -16.16 -3.61 -5.82
CA ALA A 56 -16.01 -4.67 -4.84
C ALA A 56 -16.83 -5.89 -5.31
N LYS A 57 -16.22 -6.78 -6.10
CA LYS A 57 -16.77 -8.11 -6.30
C LYS A 57 -16.46 -8.88 -5.03
N THR A 58 -17.46 -9.06 -4.18
CA THR A 58 -17.48 -10.09 -3.14
C THR A 58 -17.08 -11.42 -3.79
N ARG A 59 -15.84 -11.88 -3.56
CA ARG A 59 -15.34 -13.14 -4.11
C ARG A 59 -15.60 -14.27 -3.11
N ALA A 60 -16.43 -15.22 -3.53
CA ALA A 60 -16.55 -16.56 -2.94
C ALA A 60 -15.26 -17.37 -3.17
N PRO A 61 -15.00 -18.45 -2.41
CA PRO A 61 -13.68 -19.05 -2.27
C PRO A 61 -13.40 -19.95 -3.48
N PHE A 62 -12.50 -19.52 -4.36
CA PHE A 62 -11.82 -20.28 -5.43
C PHE A 62 -12.52 -21.54 -5.97
N PRO A 63 -13.09 -21.47 -7.19
CA PRO A 63 -12.34 -21.93 -8.36
C PRO A 63 -12.49 -21.03 -9.60
N ASP A 64 -11.51 -21.12 -10.50
CA ASP A 64 -11.41 -20.56 -11.87
C ASP A 64 -12.48 -19.52 -12.26
N SER A 65 -12.24 -18.26 -11.89
CA SER A 65 -12.85 -17.13 -12.57
C SER A 65 -11.78 -16.46 -13.42
N ASP A 66 -12.07 -16.25 -14.71
CA ASP A 66 -11.22 -15.69 -15.79
C ASP A 66 -10.55 -14.31 -15.53
N ASP A 67 -10.46 -13.87 -14.28
CA ASP A 67 -9.82 -12.62 -13.87
C ASP A 67 -8.94 -12.82 -12.61
N LEU A 68 -8.04 -13.80 -12.67
CA LEU A 68 -7.01 -14.10 -11.66
C LEU A 68 -5.84 -13.10 -11.67
N THR A 69 -6.08 -11.84 -12.03
CA THR A 69 -5.00 -10.89 -12.27
C THR A 69 -4.56 -10.14 -11.02
N PHE A 70 -5.51 -9.68 -10.20
CA PHE A 70 -5.23 -8.93 -8.96
C PHE A 70 -6.29 -9.14 -7.86
N GLU A 71 -5.99 -8.70 -6.63
CA GLU A 71 -6.89 -8.87 -5.47
C GLU A 71 -7.05 -7.63 -4.59
N GLY A 72 -8.31 -7.30 -4.23
CA GLY A 72 -8.61 -6.16 -3.37
C GLY A 72 -8.34 -6.37 -1.87
N PRO A 73 -8.34 -5.28 -1.08
CA PRO A 73 -8.21 -5.36 0.36
C PRO A 73 -9.42 -6.06 0.98
N VAL A 74 -9.18 -6.86 2.01
CA VAL A 74 -10.21 -7.61 2.74
C VAL A 74 -10.63 -6.91 4.03
N SER A 75 -9.81 -5.97 4.53
CA SER A 75 -10.14 -5.12 5.68
C SER A 75 -9.57 -3.72 5.53
N ASP A 76 -10.04 -2.78 6.33
CA ASP A 76 -9.51 -1.40 6.34
C ASP A 76 -8.04 -1.34 6.76
N TYR A 77 -7.54 -2.30 7.54
CA TYR A 77 -6.13 -2.37 7.91
C TYR A 77 -5.19 -2.70 6.73
N GLU A 78 -5.74 -3.19 5.62
CA GLU A 78 -4.99 -3.35 4.38
C GLU A 78 -5.00 -2.08 3.51
N LYS A 79 -5.69 -1.01 3.91
CA LYS A 79 -5.87 0.22 3.12
C LYS A 79 -5.00 1.37 3.65
N LEU A 80 -5.00 2.49 2.92
CA LEU A 80 -4.36 3.73 3.36
C LEU A 80 -5.17 4.38 4.48
N ARG A 81 -4.46 4.80 5.52
CA ARG A 81 -4.98 5.65 6.58
C ARG A 81 -4.15 6.91 6.77
N THR A 82 -2.85 6.80 6.57
CA THR A 82 -1.94 7.95 6.55
C THR A 82 -1.03 7.87 5.34
N LEU A 83 -0.62 9.02 4.84
CA LEU A 83 0.33 9.16 3.75
C LEU A 83 1.21 10.37 3.99
N ARG A 84 2.51 10.14 4.16
CA ARG A 84 3.52 11.19 4.15
C ARG A 84 4.15 11.30 2.78
N VAL A 85 4.22 12.52 2.28
CA VAL A 85 4.94 12.88 1.06
C VAL A 85 6.17 13.68 1.45
N VAL A 86 7.35 13.18 1.09
CA VAL A 86 8.61 13.91 1.23
C VAL A 86 9.16 14.21 -0.17
N ILE A 87 9.29 15.48 -0.51
CA ILE A 87 9.86 15.94 -1.79
C ILE A 87 11.27 16.42 -1.51
N VAL A 88 12.23 15.88 -2.25
CA VAL A 88 13.66 16.17 -2.10
C VAL A 88 14.21 16.67 -3.42
N HIS A 89 14.96 17.75 -3.38
CA HIS A 89 15.72 18.27 -4.51
C HIS A 89 16.71 17.22 -5.03
N ALA A 90 16.74 17.00 -6.34
CA ALA A 90 17.74 16.14 -6.98
C ALA A 90 18.53 16.88 -8.07
N GLY A 91 18.30 18.19 -8.24
CA GLY A 91 19.16 19.05 -9.07
C GLY A 91 20.48 19.40 -8.39
N GLU A 92 21.46 19.83 -9.19
CA GLU A 92 22.86 20.03 -8.76
C GLU A 92 23.03 21.02 -7.59
N GLU A 93 22.23 22.09 -7.53
CA GLU A 93 22.42 23.15 -6.54
C GLU A 93 21.94 22.80 -5.13
N LYS A 94 20.88 22.00 -5.03
CA LYS A 94 20.22 21.63 -3.76
C LYS A 94 20.13 20.13 -3.55
N THR A 95 20.96 19.34 -4.24
CA THR A 95 20.86 17.87 -4.23
C THR A 95 20.73 17.34 -2.81
N GLY A 96 19.67 16.57 -2.56
CA GLY A 96 19.40 15.94 -1.28
C GLY A 96 18.71 16.82 -0.24
N VAL A 97 18.44 18.09 -0.50
CA VAL A 97 17.72 18.97 0.44
C VAL A 97 16.21 18.69 0.37
N VAL A 98 15.56 18.62 1.52
CA VAL A 98 14.11 18.42 1.64
C VAL A 98 13.39 19.71 1.30
N GLU A 99 12.49 19.65 0.32
CA GLU A 99 11.65 20.77 -0.10
C GLU A 99 10.29 20.76 0.60
N HIS A 100 9.71 19.56 0.81
CA HIS A 100 8.44 19.37 1.52
C HIS A 100 8.47 18.11 2.36
N ASN A 101 7.85 18.14 3.54
CA ASN A 101 7.50 16.95 4.31
C ASN A 101 6.10 17.09 4.90
N ARG A 102 5.10 16.50 4.23
CA ARG A 102 3.68 16.69 4.57
C ARG A 102 2.98 15.37 4.84
N MET A 103 2.25 15.29 5.95
CA MET A 103 1.43 14.14 6.33
C MET A 103 -0.04 14.40 6.02
N VAL A 104 -0.68 13.43 5.39
CA VAL A 104 -2.08 13.44 4.98
C VAL A 104 -2.82 12.29 5.65
N LEU A 105 -4.07 12.57 6.06
CA LEU A 105 -5.01 11.60 6.60
C LEU A 105 -5.96 11.16 5.50
N VAL A 106 -6.20 9.85 5.45
CA VAL A 106 -7.06 9.21 4.46
C VAL A 106 -8.13 8.42 5.19
N GLU A 107 -9.38 8.56 4.77
CA GLU A 107 -10.49 7.72 5.23
C GLU A 107 -10.36 6.34 4.58
N PRO A 108 -10.03 5.27 5.31
CA PRO A 108 -9.76 3.97 4.71
C PRO A 108 -10.97 3.40 3.96
N SER A 109 -12.19 3.68 4.43
CA SER A 109 -13.39 3.12 3.81
C SER A 109 -13.62 3.63 2.38
N THR A 110 -13.26 4.89 2.10
CA THR A 110 -13.54 5.57 0.84
C THR A 110 -12.30 5.92 0.02
N GLY A 111 -11.13 6.02 0.66
CA GLY A 111 -9.93 6.63 0.07
C GLY A 111 -9.98 8.16 0.06
N ALA A 112 -10.96 8.81 0.69
CA ALA A 112 -11.05 10.27 0.69
C ALA A 112 -9.91 10.89 1.50
N ILE A 113 -9.26 11.90 0.94
CA ILE A 113 -8.31 12.75 1.65
C ILE A 113 -9.08 13.66 2.61
N LEU A 114 -8.66 13.70 3.87
CA LEU A 114 -9.43 14.35 4.93
C LEU A 114 -8.96 15.76 5.29
N ASN A 115 -7.70 16.11 5.00
CA ASN A 115 -7.06 17.29 5.57
C ASN A 115 -6.07 18.00 4.64
N ASP A 116 -6.02 17.63 3.36
CA ASP A 116 -4.99 18.08 2.43
C ASP A 116 -5.52 18.06 0.98
N ASP A 117 -4.78 18.66 0.04
CA ASP A 117 -5.12 18.69 -1.39
C ASP A 117 -4.05 18.02 -2.28
N LEU A 118 -2.99 17.46 -1.68
CA LEU A 118 -1.82 16.89 -2.34
C LEU A 118 -1.19 17.81 -3.41
N ARG A 119 -1.31 19.14 -3.25
CA ARG A 119 -0.63 20.13 -4.08
C ARG A 119 0.58 20.70 -3.38
N PHE A 120 1.70 20.75 -4.09
CA PHE A 120 2.99 21.19 -3.59
C PHE A 120 3.54 22.28 -4.48
N LYS A 121 3.90 23.42 -3.91
CA LYS A 121 4.63 24.45 -4.62
C LYS A 121 6.11 24.09 -4.62
N VAL A 122 6.63 23.64 -5.76
CA VAL A 122 8.01 23.15 -5.90
C VAL A 122 8.78 23.99 -6.90
N SER A 123 10.09 24.07 -6.73
CA SER A 123 11.01 24.66 -7.69
C SER A 123 11.10 23.83 -8.97
N SER A 124 11.19 24.52 -10.10
CA SER A 124 11.30 23.92 -11.44
C SER A 124 12.73 23.96 -11.97
N GLY A 125 12.95 23.33 -13.12
CA GLY A 125 14.25 23.20 -13.78
C GLY A 125 15.12 22.09 -13.21
N GLU A 126 14.57 21.17 -12.43
CA GLU A 126 15.34 20.09 -11.81
C GLU A 126 14.53 18.81 -11.65
N ARG A 127 15.24 17.72 -11.37
CA ARG A 127 14.65 16.47 -10.92
C ARG A 127 14.30 16.56 -9.43
N LYS A 128 13.23 15.87 -9.05
CA LYS A 128 12.81 15.66 -7.66
C LYS A 128 12.83 14.17 -7.34
N HIS A 129 13.21 13.82 -6.11
CA HIS A 129 12.88 12.54 -5.52
C HIS A 129 11.65 12.71 -4.63
N ILE A 130 10.59 11.96 -4.91
CA ILE A 130 9.35 11.98 -4.14
C ILE A 130 9.24 10.66 -3.41
N TYR A 131 9.42 10.69 -2.09
CA TYR A 131 9.23 9.56 -1.21
C TYR A 131 7.80 9.55 -0.67
N LEU A 132 7.16 8.39 -0.74
CA LEU A 132 5.83 8.16 -0.23
C LEU A 132 5.91 7.16 0.93
N PHE A 133 5.43 7.55 2.11
CA PHE A 133 5.39 6.69 3.29
C PHE A 133 3.96 6.59 3.80
N ALA A 134 3.33 5.46 3.54
CA ALA A 134 1.95 5.21 3.92
C ALA A 134 1.88 4.30 5.14
N ASN A 135 0.95 4.62 6.04
CA ASN A 135 0.75 3.93 7.30
C ASN A 135 2.05 3.82 8.13
N GLU A 136 2.82 4.90 8.14
CA GLU A 136 4.19 4.93 8.68
C GLU A 136 4.30 4.60 10.17
N ALA A 137 3.21 4.67 10.93
CA ALA A 137 3.19 4.29 12.35
C ALA A 137 3.55 2.80 12.59
N ALA A 138 3.46 1.95 11.56
CA ALA A 138 3.92 0.56 11.61
C ALA A 138 5.44 0.40 11.41
N VAL A 139 6.16 1.50 11.17
CA VAL A 139 7.61 1.53 10.94
C VAL A 139 8.29 2.20 12.14
N SER A 140 9.38 1.61 12.64
CA SER A 140 10.15 2.16 13.77
C SER A 140 11.09 3.29 13.33
N TYR A 141 10.52 4.33 12.72
CA TYR A 141 11.22 5.53 12.28
C TYR A 141 10.31 6.75 12.38
N ASP A 142 10.82 7.88 12.88
CA ASP A 142 10.07 9.12 12.95
C ASP A 142 10.27 9.96 11.69
N PHE A 143 9.44 9.72 10.68
CA PHE A 143 9.48 10.48 9.44
C PHE A 143 9.07 11.96 9.61
N SER A 144 8.43 12.33 10.72
CA SER A 144 8.12 13.73 11.01
C SER A 144 9.35 14.55 11.39
N SER A 145 10.43 13.89 11.80
CA SER A 145 11.70 14.53 12.15
C SER A 145 12.51 15.02 10.92
N ILE A 146 12.14 14.58 9.71
CA ILE A 146 12.77 15.04 8.47
C ILE A 146 12.36 16.50 8.22
N ALA A 147 13.28 17.44 8.45
CA ALA A 147 12.98 18.86 8.37
C ALA A 147 13.11 19.43 6.95
N GLU A 148 12.17 20.29 6.55
CA GLU A 148 12.27 21.08 5.33
C GLU A 148 13.47 22.03 5.40
N GLY A 149 14.21 22.14 4.29
CA GLY A 149 15.45 22.92 4.19
C GLY A 149 16.72 22.18 4.65
N GLU A 150 16.58 21.00 5.27
CA GLU A 150 17.72 20.18 5.70
C GLU A 150 18.02 19.06 4.70
N LEU A 151 19.19 18.42 4.84
CA LEU A 151 19.52 17.23 4.05
C LEU A 151 18.62 16.06 4.44
N PHE A 152 18.03 15.43 3.42
CA PHE A 152 17.29 14.18 3.57
C PHE A 152 18.23 13.09 4.10
N PRO A 153 17.88 12.38 5.19
CA PRO A 153 18.70 11.30 5.75
C PRO A 153 18.64 10.03 4.89
N LYS A 154 19.11 10.13 3.65
CA LYS A 154 18.95 9.14 2.58
C LYS A 154 19.42 7.75 3.00
N THR A 155 20.64 7.65 3.52
CA THR A 155 21.21 6.36 3.92
C THR A 155 20.38 5.70 5.02
N GLU A 156 19.94 6.48 6.01
CA GLU A 156 19.13 5.96 7.11
C GLU A 156 17.77 5.47 6.58
N VAL A 157 17.03 6.34 5.88
CA VAL A 157 15.68 6.05 5.38
C VAL A 157 15.67 4.89 4.37
N GLU A 158 16.61 4.86 3.42
CA GLU A 158 16.69 3.78 2.43
C GLU A 158 17.24 2.47 3.01
N SER A 159 17.77 2.47 4.23
CA SER A 159 18.26 1.28 4.94
C SER A 159 17.25 0.69 5.93
N ILE A 160 16.13 1.36 6.18
CA ILE A 160 15.10 0.89 7.11
C ILE A 160 14.66 -0.52 6.72
N ARG A 161 14.70 -1.44 7.69
CA ARG A 161 14.22 -2.81 7.56
C ARG A 161 12.94 -3.01 8.36
N LEU A 162 12.02 -3.78 7.78
CA LEU A 162 10.88 -4.34 8.49
C LEU A 162 11.25 -5.75 8.90
N SER A 163 11.11 -6.06 10.18
CA SER A 163 11.61 -7.32 10.77
C SER A 163 10.52 -8.03 11.56
N ARG A 164 10.49 -9.36 11.46
CA ARG A 164 9.68 -10.24 12.31
C ARG A 164 10.57 -11.09 13.21
N LYS A 165 9.99 -11.58 14.30
CA LYS A 165 10.64 -12.62 15.11
C LYS A 165 10.36 -13.99 14.50
N SER A 166 11.23 -14.96 14.79
CA SER A 166 10.97 -16.37 14.49
C SER A 166 9.61 -16.80 15.05
N ASN A 167 8.82 -17.50 14.23
CA ASN A 167 7.45 -17.92 14.53
C ASN A 167 6.46 -16.79 14.90
N ALA A 168 6.75 -15.54 14.52
CA ALA A 168 5.81 -14.42 14.55
C ALA A 168 5.59 -13.88 13.13
N SER A 169 4.46 -13.24 12.86
CA SER A 169 4.26 -12.47 11.64
C SER A 169 4.88 -11.08 11.75
N LEU A 170 5.03 -10.38 10.62
CA LEU A 170 5.39 -8.97 10.60
C LEU A 170 4.22 -8.10 11.08
N VAL A 171 3.01 -8.42 10.62
CA VAL A 171 1.75 -7.82 11.06
C VAL A 171 0.78 -8.95 11.39
N ASP A 172 0.12 -8.88 12.54
CA ASP A 172 -0.94 -9.81 12.94
C ASP A 172 -2.30 -9.09 13.00
N ASN A 173 -3.08 -9.24 11.92
CA ASN A 173 -4.47 -8.79 11.89
C ASN A 173 -5.45 -9.98 11.91
N SER A 174 -5.00 -11.13 12.43
CA SER A 174 -5.85 -12.31 12.58
C SER A 174 -7.09 -12.01 13.43
N ALA A 175 -8.09 -12.89 13.34
CA ALA A 175 -9.30 -12.77 14.15
C ALA A 175 -9.00 -12.82 15.66
N SER A 176 -7.92 -13.48 16.06
CA SER A 176 -7.44 -13.57 17.45
C SER A 176 -6.61 -12.36 17.91
N SER A 177 -6.15 -11.52 16.99
CA SER A 177 -5.34 -10.35 17.35
C SER A 177 -6.19 -9.28 18.03
N VAL A 178 -5.75 -8.84 19.21
CA VAL A 178 -6.36 -7.75 19.98
C VAL A 178 -5.94 -6.37 19.49
N GLU A 179 -4.77 -6.27 18.85
CA GLU A 179 -4.21 -5.03 18.33
C GLU A 179 -3.92 -5.18 16.84
N LYS A 180 -4.83 -4.66 16.03
CA LYS A 180 -4.68 -4.64 14.57
C LYS A 180 -3.91 -3.40 14.14
N SER A 181 -3.07 -3.56 13.14
CA SER A 181 -2.23 -2.49 12.60
C SER A 181 -2.41 -2.34 11.09
N PHE A 182 -2.29 -1.10 10.62
CA PHE A 182 -2.31 -0.82 9.20
C PHE A 182 -1.01 -1.28 8.56
N ILE A 183 -1.09 -1.87 7.37
CA ILE A 183 0.09 -2.39 6.67
C ILE A 183 0.93 -1.21 6.16
N PRO A 184 2.23 -1.15 6.47
CA PRO A 184 3.11 -0.11 5.95
C PRO A 184 3.24 -0.24 4.43
N MET A 185 3.21 0.88 3.74
CA MET A 185 3.36 0.95 2.28
C MET A 185 4.34 2.04 1.93
N SER A 186 5.07 1.88 0.82
CA SER A 186 6.05 2.88 0.41
C SER A 186 6.38 2.81 -1.06
N GLU A 187 6.91 3.91 -1.59
CA GLU A 187 7.54 4.02 -2.89
C GLU A 187 8.45 5.26 -2.96
N MET A 188 9.32 5.31 -3.97
CA MET A 188 10.12 6.49 -4.30
C MET A 188 10.11 6.74 -5.82
N PHE A 189 9.79 7.97 -6.24
CA PHE A 189 9.78 8.35 -7.65
C PHE A 189 10.81 9.43 -7.94
N GLU A 190 11.55 9.24 -9.02
CA GLU A 190 12.28 10.31 -9.67
C GLU A 190 11.38 10.99 -10.71
N ILE A 191 11.16 12.30 -10.57
CA ILE A 191 10.30 13.09 -11.46
C ILE A 191 11.07 14.31 -11.96
N ASP A 192 11.12 14.50 -13.27
CA ASP A 192 11.69 15.71 -13.88
C ASP A 192 10.64 16.83 -13.86
N VAL A 193 10.99 17.96 -13.23
CA VAL A 193 10.14 19.15 -13.16
C VAL A 193 10.80 20.24 -14.01
N PRO A 194 10.47 20.36 -15.31
CA PRO A 194 11.07 21.32 -16.22
C PRO A 194 10.66 22.75 -15.87
N VAL A 195 11.46 23.72 -16.33
CA VAL A 195 11.10 25.14 -16.26
C VAL A 195 9.82 25.37 -17.07
N PRO A 196 8.81 26.07 -16.52
CA PRO A 196 7.57 26.34 -17.26
C PRO A 196 7.83 27.26 -18.46
N GLU A 197 7.33 26.88 -19.63
CA GLU A 197 7.45 27.67 -20.87
C GLU A 197 6.12 28.39 -21.21
N SER A 198 5.01 27.94 -20.62
CA SER A 198 3.67 28.45 -20.82
C SER A 198 2.85 28.43 -19.52
N PRO A 199 1.74 29.18 -19.42
CA PRO A 199 0.90 29.22 -18.21
C PRO A 199 0.38 27.86 -17.74
N VAL A 200 0.19 26.89 -18.64
CA VAL A 200 -0.27 25.55 -18.26
C VAL A 200 0.83 24.74 -17.56
N ASP A 201 2.11 25.03 -17.82
CA ASP A 201 3.23 24.29 -17.24
C ASP A 201 3.44 24.61 -15.75
N PHE A 202 2.82 25.68 -15.26
CA PHE A 202 2.80 26.01 -13.83
C PHE A 202 1.92 25.07 -13.01
N PHE A 203 1.08 24.24 -13.65
CA PHE A 203 0.22 23.27 -12.99
C PHE A 203 0.45 21.89 -13.58
N ARG A 204 1.05 21.00 -12.80
CA ARG A 204 1.35 19.64 -13.23
C ARG A 204 0.67 18.63 -12.34
N THR A 205 0.25 17.52 -12.93
CA THR A 205 -0.28 16.37 -12.21
C THR A 205 0.62 15.18 -12.48
N GLU A 206 1.09 14.54 -11.42
CA GLU A 206 1.85 13.30 -11.51
C GLU A 206 1.05 12.16 -10.91
N HIS A 207 1.03 11.02 -11.62
CA HIS A 207 0.34 9.81 -11.19
C HIS A 207 1.35 8.85 -10.59
N LEU A 208 1.36 8.79 -9.26
CA LEU A 208 2.28 7.97 -8.47
C LEU A 208 1.53 6.80 -7.86
N PHE A 209 2.27 5.86 -7.25
CA PHE A 209 1.65 4.77 -6.52
C PHE A 209 2.46 4.37 -5.28
N VAL A 210 1.85 3.65 -4.34
CA VAL A 210 2.56 2.93 -3.27
C VAL A 210 2.28 1.44 -3.33
N THR A 211 3.20 0.63 -2.80
CA THR A 211 3.04 -0.82 -2.66
C THR A 211 3.10 -1.22 -1.20
N ARG A 212 2.27 -2.21 -0.79
CA ARG A 212 2.35 -2.77 0.55
C ARG A 212 3.73 -3.39 0.77
N SER A 213 4.35 -3.12 1.91
CA SER A 213 5.66 -3.68 2.29
C SER A 213 5.53 -5.07 2.92
N ALA A 214 4.55 -5.86 2.48
CA ALA A 214 4.28 -7.18 3.05
C ALA A 214 3.60 -8.13 2.05
N ILE A 215 3.64 -9.42 2.37
CA ILE A 215 2.94 -10.51 1.69
C ILE A 215 1.90 -11.14 2.63
N LYS A 216 0.85 -11.74 2.10
CA LYS A 216 -0.13 -12.52 2.90
C LYS A 216 -0.42 -13.87 2.25
N PHE A 217 -0.89 -14.83 3.05
CA PHE A 217 -1.21 -16.18 2.61
C PHE A 217 -2.68 -16.51 2.81
N SER A 218 -3.24 -17.31 1.90
CA SER A 218 -4.45 -18.09 2.15
C SER A 218 -4.26 -19.52 1.65
N PHE A 219 -4.99 -20.43 2.27
CA PHE A 219 -4.92 -21.85 1.98
C PHE A 219 -6.31 -22.33 1.64
N HIS A 220 -6.44 -22.92 0.46
CA HIS A 220 -7.68 -23.52 -0.01
C HIS A 220 -7.50 -25.03 -0.02
N PHE A 221 -8.47 -25.75 0.54
CA PHE A 221 -8.47 -27.20 0.62
C PHE A 221 -9.58 -27.73 -0.28
N SER A 222 -9.21 -28.57 -1.24
CA SER A 222 -10.14 -29.30 -2.09
C SER A 222 -9.97 -30.80 -1.87
N VAL A 223 -11.03 -31.47 -1.43
CA VAL A 223 -10.98 -32.88 -0.99
C VAL A 223 -11.77 -33.73 -1.97
N ALA A 224 -11.09 -34.68 -2.61
CA ALA A 224 -11.72 -35.57 -3.56
C ALA A 224 -12.74 -36.51 -2.90
N GLU A 225 -13.74 -36.93 -3.68
CA GLU A 225 -14.78 -37.88 -3.25
C GLU A 225 -14.23 -39.26 -2.83
N ASP A 226 -13.01 -39.60 -3.25
CA ASP A 226 -12.38 -40.86 -2.91
C ASP A 226 -11.66 -40.85 -1.54
N TYR A 227 -11.59 -39.69 -0.87
CA TYR A 227 -10.94 -39.54 0.43
C TYR A 227 -11.55 -40.48 1.51
N PRO A 228 -10.81 -40.90 2.56
CA PRO A 228 -11.37 -41.74 3.62
C PRO A 228 -12.56 -41.10 4.33
N SER A 229 -13.61 -41.90 4.54
CA SER A 229 -14.88 -41.45 5.12
C SER A 229 -14.78 -41.01 6.59
N GLU A 230 -13.80 -41.55 7.30
CA GLU A 230 -13.47 -41.22 8.68
C GLU A 230 -13.06 -39.75 8.83
N GLY A 231 -12.47 -39.18 7.77
CA GLY A 231 -11.96 -37.82 7.77
C GLY A 231 -10.80 -37.59 8.75
N VAL A 232 -10.27 -36.38 8.72
CA VAL A 232 -9.26 -35.84 9.66
C VAL A 232 -9.50 -34.36 9.83
N SER A 233 -8.91 -33.73 10.84
CA SER A 233 -8.93 -32.27 10.96
C SER A 233 -7.56 -31.67 10.73
N VAL A 234 -7.46 -30.62 9.91
CA VAL A 234 -6.27 -29.79 9.80
C VAL A 234 -6.17 -28.91 11.03
N THR A 235 -5.06 -29.05 11.77
CA THR A 235 -4.77 -28.30 13.00
C THR A 235 -3.69 -27.25 12.79
N GLY A 236 -2.96 -27.31 11.68
CA GLY A 236 -2.01 -26.28 11.32
C GLY A 236 -1.40 -26.50 9.93
N ILE A 237 -0.84 -25.43 9.39
CA ILE A 237 -0.09 -25.46 8.13
C ILE A 237 1.26 -24.83 8.39
N LYS A 238 2.33 -25.59 8.19
CA LYS A 238 3.69 -25.10 8.39
C LYS A 238 4.30 -24.71 7.05
N LEU A 239 4.68 -23.45 6.93
CA LEU A 239 5.42 -22.93 5.79
C LEU A 239 6.89 -22.72 6.19
N TYR A 240 7.78 -23.18 5.34
CA TYR A 240 9.22 -23.18 5.58
C TYR A 240 9.92 -22.16 4.70
N GLY A 241 10.97 -21.53 5.25
CA GLY A 241 11.84 -20.64 4.49
C GLY A 241 11.24 -19.25 4.22
N LEU A 242 10.47 -18.69 5.15
CA LEU A 242 10.05 -17.29 5.03
C LEU A 242 11.18 -16.36 5.49
N ALA A 243 11.38 -15.26 4.78
CA ALA A 243 12.28 -14.21 5.21
C ALA A 243 11.82 -13.59 6.53
N ASP A 244 12.78 -13.26 7.39
CA ASP A 244 12.52 -12.54 8.64
C ASP A 244 12.64 -11.01 8.48
N GLU A 245 13.24 -10.55 7.38
CA GLU A 245 13.45 -9.12 7.11
C GLU A 245 13.25 -8.76 5.64
N CYS A 246 12.70 -7.58 5.38
CA CYS A 246 12.74 -6.90 4.08
C CYS A 246 13.08 -5.42 4.26
N TYR A 247 13.44 -4.74 3.17
CA TYR A 247 13.55 -3.28 3.19
C TYR A 247 12.16 -2.63 3.28
N TYR A 248 12.01 -1.53 4.02
CA TYR A 248 10.76 -0.77 3.99
C TYR A 248 10.54 -0.15 2.61
N LEU A 249 11.52 0.60 2.09
CA LEU A 249 11.49 1.07 0.70
C LEU A 249 11.84 -0.08 -0.27
N PRO A 250 11.11 -0.23 -1.40
CA PRO A 250 11.46 -1.23 -2.41
C PRO A 250 12.89 -1.05 -2.94
N ARG A 251 13.63 -2.15 -3.10
CA ARG A 251 15.02 -2.14 -3.58
C ARG A 251 15.13 -2.81 -4.94
N ASN A 252 15.71 -2.08 -5.90
CA ASN A 252 15.93 -2.50 -7.28
C ASN A 252 14.69 -3.18 -7.89
N THR A 253 13.52 -2.64 -7.54
CA THR A 253 12.24 -3.24 -7.89
C THR A 253 11.85 -2.86 -9.31
N MET A 254 11.55 -3.86 -10.12
CA MET A 254 11.04 -3.70 -11.48
C MET A 254 9.55 -4.04 -11.54
N TYR A 255 8.84 -3.31 -12.36
CA TYR A 255 7.40 -3.43 -12.54
C TYR A 255 7.06 -3.79 -14.00
N ASP A 256 6.03 -4.58 -14.19
CA ASP A 256 5.35 -4.75 -15.47
C ASP A 256 3.84 -4.46 -15.33
N PRO A 257 3.31 -3.40 -15.96
CA PRO A 257 4.04 -2.40 -16.75
C PRO A 257 4.99 -1.54 -15.89
N GLY A 258 6.00 -0.97 -16.54
CA GLY A 258 7.06 -0.20 -15.89
C GLY A 258 6.54 0.91 -14.95
N LYS A 259 7.37 1.29 -13.97
CA LYS A 259 7.02 2.24 -12.91
C LYS A 259 6.38 3.54 -13.40
N TYR A 260 6.88 4.08 -14.51
CA TYR A 260 6.43 5.34 -15.11
C TYR A 260 5.49 5.14 -16.30
N ALA A 261 5.14 3.89 -16.63
CA ALA A 261 4.21 3.58 -17.69
C ALA A 261 2.76 3.59 -17.16
N VAL A 262 1.84 4.02 -18.03
CA VAL A 262 0.41 3.83 -17.83
C VAL A 262 0.11 2.35 -17.98
N SER A 263 -0.60 1.75 -17.02
CA SER A 263 -0.97 0.35 -17.12
C SER A 263 -2.07 0.15 -18.16
N GLY A 264 -1.89 -0.82 -19.06
CA GLY A 264 -2.91 -1.24 -20.02
C GLY A 264 -3.98 -2.15 -19.41
N ASN A 265 -3.82 -2.55 -18.14
CA ASN A 265 -4.83 -3.31 -17.42
C ASN A 265 -5.98 -2.38 -16.98
N PRO A 266 -7.27 -2.74 -17.20
CA PRO A 266 -8.41 -1.94 -16.76
C PRO A 266 -8.42 -1.64 -15.26
N SER A 267 -7.82 -2.52 -14.49
CA SER A 267 -7.60 -2.44 -13.05
C SER A 267 -6.19 -1.97 -12.71
N GLY A 268 -5.50 -1.20 -13.57
CA GLY A 268 -4.28 -0.40 -13.30
C GLY A 268 -3.03 -1.12 -12.77
N GLY A 269 -3.13 -2.44 -12.52
CA GLY A 269 -2.21 -3.16 -11.68
C GLY A 269 -0.85 -3.35 -12.35
N ARG A 270 0.17 -3.58 -11.50
CA ARG A 270 1.55 -3.84 -11.91
C ARG A 270 2.07 -5.08 -11.18
N PHE A 271 2.75 -5.94 -11.92
CA PHE A 271 3.47 -7.08 -11.36
C PHE A 271 4.88 -6.64 -10.98
N ILE A 272 5.34 -7.05 -9.80
CA ILE A 272 6.77 -6.96 -9.47
C ILE A 272 7.47 -8.13 -10.15
N THR A 273 8.39 -7.84 -11.06
CA THR A 273 9.10 -8.85 -11.87
C THR A 273 10.55 -9.04 -11.45
N ALA A 274 11.10 -8.13 -10.66
CA ALA A 274 12.39 -8.26 -10.00
C ALA A 274 12.43 -7.39 -8.75
N PHE A 275 13.18 -7.81 -7.73
CA PHE A 275 13.43 -7.07 -6.51
C PHE A 275 14.67 -7.62 -5.79
N GLU A 276 15.17 -6.86 -4.81
CA GLU A 276 16.23 -7.25 -3.89
C GLU A 276 15.75 -7.24 -2.44
N THR A 277 16.24 -8.23 -1.69
CA THR A 277 16.09 -8.33 -0.23
C THR A 277 17.43 -8.04 0.45
N PRO A 278 17.46 -7.74 1.76
CA PRO A 278 18.72 -7.68 2.48
C PRO A 278 19.49 -9.01 2.35
N ALA A 279 20.79 -8.93 2.04
CA ALA A 279 21.60 -10.11 1.75
C ALA A 279 21.85 -11.01 2.98
N ASP A 280 21.74 -10.42 4.18
CA ASP A 280 21.92 -11.04 5.48
C ASP A 280 20.61 -11.45 6.16
N THR A 281 19.49 -11.41 5.43
CA THR A 281 18.17 -11.77 5.95
C THR A 281 18.14 -13.23 6.47
N PRO A 282 17.77 -13.47 7.75
CA PRO A 282 17.52 -14.81 8.24
C PRO A 282 16.20 -15.35 7.69
N PHE A 283 16.06 -16.69 7.73
CA PHE A 283 14.85 -17.38 7.29
C PHE A 283 14.32 -18.26 8.41
N SER A 284 13.04 -18.11 8.70
CA SER A 284 12.33 -18.88 9.73
C SER A 284 11.06 -19.51 9.19
N ASP A 285 10.67 -20.63 9.78
CA ASP A 285 9.39 -21.26 9.50
C ASP A 285 8.25 -20.48 10.18
N TYR A 286 7.01 -20.74 9.74
CA TYR A 286 5.81 -20.24 10.41
C TYR A 286 4.70 -21.30 10.42
N MET A 287 4.04 -21.44 11.57
CA MET A 287 2.86 -22.30 11.72
C MET A 287 1.58 -21.46 11.66
N PHE A 288 0.80 -21.63 10.60
CA PHE A 288 -0.54 -21.09 10.49
C PHE A 288 -1.52 -22.02 11.22
N ALA A 289 -2.01 -21.59 12.38
CA ALA A 289 -3.03 -22.32 13.13
C ALA A 289 -4.43 -21.73 12.83
N PRO A 290 -5.42 -22.54 12.43
CA PRO A 290 -6.79 -22.07 12.35
C PRO A 290 -7.36 -21.85 13.77
N VAL A 291 -8.34 -20.93 13.89
CA VAL A 291 -9.00 -20.64 15.18
C VAL A 291 -9.71 -21.89 15.73
N SER A 292 -10.22 -22.73 14.82
CA SER A 292 -10.76 -24.06 15.11
C SER A 292 -10.22 -25.05 14.07
N PRO A 293 -9.96 -26.31 14.43
CA PRO A 293 -9.56 -27.32 13.45
C PRO A 293 -10.52 -27.36 12.26
N ILE A 294 -9.95 -27.49 11.05
CA ILE A 294 -10.73 -27.57 9.81
C ILE A 294 -10.96 -29.05 9.53
N GLU A 295 -12.18 -29.52 9.75
CA GLU A 295 -12.56 -30.89 9.39
C GLU A 295 -12.41 -31.09 7.88
N ILE A 296 -11.89 -32.23 7.44
CA ILE A 296 -11.66 -32.62 6.04
C ILE A 296 -12.37 -33.96 5.82
N LYS A 297 -13.31 -33.96 4.88
CA LYS A 297 -14.14 -35.11 4.50
C LYS A 297 -14.26 -35.18 2.97
N PRO A 298 -14.66 -36.35 2.42
CA PRO A 298 -14.83 -36.50 0.97
C PRO A 298 -15.75 -35.44 0.39
N GLY A 299 -15.34 -34.86 -0.75
CA GLY A 299 -16.09 -33.84 -1.47
C GLY A 299 -16.13 -32.45 -0.81
N MET A 300 -15.35 -32.21 0.24
CA MET A 300 -15.34 -30.93 0.94
C MET A 300 -14.43 -29.90 0.25
N GLU A 301 -14.89 -28.64 0.30
CA GLU A 301 -14.07 -27.45 0.05
C GLU A 301 -13.96 -26.60 1.34
N ALA A 302 -12.74 -26.13 1.66
CA ALA A 302 -12.51 -25.26 2.82
C ALA A 302 -11.46 -24.18 2.53
N THR A 303 -11.44 -23.11 3.33
CA THR A 303 -10.45 -22.03 3.19
C THR A 303 -10.00 -21.51 4.54
N LEU A 304 -8.69 -21.35 4.69
CA LEU A 304 -8.04 -20.67 5.80
C LEU A 304 -7.46 -19.34 5.32
N SER A 305 -7.94 -18.25 5.88
CA SER A 305 -7.44 -16.88 5.66
C SER A 305 -6.97 -16.28 6.99
N PRO A 306 -5.69 -16.44 7.36
CA PRO A 306 -5.18 -16.05 8.68
C PRO A 306 -5.11 -14.53 8.93
N TYR A 307 -5.04 -13.71 7.88
CA TYR A 307 -4.79 -12.27 7.96
C TYR A 307 -3.52 -11.90 8.75
N VAL A 308 -2.48 -12.72 8.58
CA VAL A 308 -1.11 -12.43 9.05
C VAL A 308 -0.21 -12.15 7.85
N TYR A 309 0.74 -11.24 8.02
CA TYR A 309 1.57 -10.72 6.92
C TYR A 309 3.05 -10.91 7.20
N PHE A 310 3.83 -11.06 6.13
CA PHE A 310 5.25 -11.38 6.20
C PHE A 310 6.08 -10.46 5.31
N PRO A 311 7.40 -10.41 5.51
CA PRO A 311 8.32 -9.78 4.56
C PRO A 311 8.27 -10.43 3.18
N GLU A 312 8.55 -9.66 2.13
CA GLU A 312 8.87 -10.23 0.81
C GLU A 312 10.09 -11.17 0.95
N SER A 313 10.08 -12.27 0.20
CA SER A 313 11.02 -13.36 0.43
C SER A 313 11.63 -13.80 -0.90
N LYS A 314 12.95 -13.93 -0.95
CA LYS A 314 13.67 -14.44 -2.11
C LYS A 314 14.62 -15.53 -1.66
N GLN A 315 14.54 -16.71 -2.29
CA GLN A 315 15.42 -17.82 -2.01
C GLN A 315 16.47 -17.96 -3.12
N ASP A 316 17.72 -18.18 -2.73
CA ASP A 316 18.84 -18.33 -3.67
C ASP A 316 18.92 -19.74 -4.23
N GLY A 317 17.98 -20.13 -5.11
CA GLY A 317 18.02 -21.28 -6.04
C GLY A 317 18.25 -22.71 -5.51
N GLN A 318 18.73 -22.87 -4.27
CA GLN A 318 19.00 -24.13 -3.57
C GLN A 318 18.04 -24.35 -2.39
N LYS A 319 17.22 -23.35 -2.08
CA LYS A 319 16.23 -23.38 -1.01
C LYS A 319 14.87 -23.12 -1.63
N HIS A 320 13.97 -24.09 -1.59
CA HIS A 320 12.60 -23.86 -2.01
C HIS A 320 11.72 -23.57 -0.79
N PHE A 321 10.68 -22.74 -0.97
CA PHE A 321 9.62 -22.68 0.01
C PHE A 321 8.99 -24.06 0.11
N ARG A 322 8.80 -24.56 1.33
CA ARG A 322 8.18 -25.86 1.57
C ARG A 322 6.95 -25.71 2.42
N LEU A 323 6.06 -26.69 2.32
CA LEU A 323 4.80 -26.74 3.06
C LEU A 323 4.68 -28.10 3.74
N SER A 324 4.13 -28.14 4.95
CA SER A 324 3.51 -29.33 5.53
C SER A 324 2.18 -28.99 6.19
N VAL A 325 1.28 -29.97 6.31
CA VAL A 325 -0.06 -29.80 6.90
C VAL A 325 -0.17 -30.73 8.10
N ALA A 326 -0.35 -30.16 9.28
CA ALA A 326 -0.52 -30.89 10.53
C ALA A 326 -1.98 -31.32 10.72
N LEU A 327 -2.17 -32.57 11.12
CA LEU A 327 -3.48 -33.17 11.38
C LEU A 327 -3.70 -33.47 12.87
N ASP A 328 -4.96 -33.60 13.26
CA ASP A 328 -5.40 -33.92 14.64
C ASP A 328 -5.00 -35.33 15.11
N ASN A 329 -4.83 -36.27 14.19
CA ASN A 329 -4.33 -37.61 14.47
C ASN A 329 -2.81 -37.70 14.73
N GLY A 330 -2.12 -36.54 14.73
CA GLY A 330 -0.68 -36.45 14.97
C GLY A 330 0.21 -36.76 13.75
N THR A 331 -0.39 -36.99 12.58
CA THR A 331 0.34 -37.17 11.32
C THR A 331 0.51 -35.84 10.57
N GLU A 332 1.47 -35.79 9.65
CA GLU A 332 1.64 -34.68 8.72
C GLU A 332 1.35 -35.13 7.28
N LEU A 333 0.57 -34.35 6.55
CA LEU A 333 0.47 -34.46 5.10
C LEU A 333 1.46 -33.51 4.43
N LEU A 334 1.83 -33.83 3.18
CA LEU A 334 2.83 -33.06 2.43
C LEU A 334 4.15 -32.90 3.20
N THR A 335 4.63 -33.96 3.87
CA THR A 335 5.90 -33.93 4.61
C THR A 335 7.05 -33.42 3.72
N PRO A 336 7.86 -32.46 4.21
CA PRO A 336 7.92 -31.13 3.62
C PRO A 336 8.05 -31.14 2.10
N ARG A 337 7.02 -30.62 1.41
CA ARG A 337 6.97 -30.59 -0.05
C ARG A 337 7.37 -29.22 -0.60
N ASP A 338 8.23 -29.23 -1.61
CA ASP A 338 8.63 -28.02 -2.34
C ASP A 338 7.43 -27.40 -3.07
N LEU A 339 7.30 -26.09 -2.93
CA LEU A 339 6.39 -25.27 -3.72
C LEU A 339 7.11 -24.82 -4.99
N THR A 340 6.37 -24.66 -6.09
CA THR A 340 6.89 -24.12 -7.35
C THR A 340 7.03 -22.60 -7.27
N LEU A 341 7.93 -22.14 -6.39
CA LEU A 341 8.11 -20.74 -6.04
C LEU A 341 9.52 -20.53 -5.48
N ASP A 342 10.25 -19.55 -6.01
CA ASP A 342 11.60 -19.18 -5.53
C ASP A 342 11.63 -17.75 -4.97
N GLU A 343 10.66 -16.92 -5.34
CA GLU A 343 10.55 -15.55 -4.88
C GLU A 343 9.10 -15.13 -4.68
N ILE A 344 8.87 -14.31 -3.65
CA ILE A 344 7.57 -13.77 -3.27
C ILE A 344 7.74 -12.27 -3.09
N PRO A 345 7.40 -11.45 -4.11
CA PRO A 345 7.53 -10.02 -4.01
C PRO A 345 6.53 -9.45 -3.00
N ARG A 346 6.84 -8.28 -2.44
CA ARG A 346 5.89 -7.50 -1.62
C ARG A 346 4.59 -7.22 -2.38
N ASN A 347 3.57 -6.77 -1.66
CA ASN A 347 2.25 -6.47 -2.23
C ASN A 347 1.60 -7.69 -2.92
N THR A 348 1.84 -8.89 -2.39
CA THR A 348 1.35 -10.15 -2.97
C THR A 348 0.49 -10.95 -1.99
N HIS A 349 -0.63 -11.46 -2.48
CA HIS A 349 -1.36 -12.56 -1.87
C HIS A 349 -0.90 -13.88 -2.49
N VAL A 350 -0.29 -14.72 -1.68
CA VAL A 350 0.06 -16.09 -2.03
C VAL A 350 -1.12 -17.01 -1.70
N LYS A 351 -1.72 -17.61 -2.72
CA LYS A 351 -2.80 -18.58 -2.57
C LYS A 351 -2.26 -19.97 -2.77
N ILE A 352 -2.40 -20.81 -1.76
CA ILE A 352 -1.92 -22.19 -1.79
C ILE A 352 -3.15 -23.11 -1.88
N ASN A 353 -3.31 -23.78 -3.00
CA ASN A 353 -4.37 -24.78 -3.19
C ASN A 353 -3.83 -26.15 -2.82
N ILE A 354 -4.50 -26.81 -1.87
CA ILE A 354 -4.13 -28.11 -1.31
C ILE A 354 -5.22 -29.10 -1.74
N GLU A 355 -4.90 -29.91 -2.75
CA GLU A 355 -5.76 -30.99 -3.23
C GLU A 355 -5.45 -32.27 -2.43
N MET A 356 -6.47 -32.90 -1.85
CA MET A 356 -6.35 -34.08 -1.00
C MET A 356 -7.14 -35.26 -1.59
N LYS A 357 -6.48 -36.41 -1.76
CA LYS A 357 -7.07 -37.66 -2.27
C LYS A 357 -6.83 -38.81 -1.31
N SER A 358 -7.45 -39.95 -1.59
CA SER A 358 -7.25 -41.19 -0.84
C SER A 358 -5.79 -41.63 -0.68
N THR A 359 -4.96 -41.33 -1.69
CA THR A 359 -3.60 -41.87 -1.82
C THR A 359 -2.50 -40.82 -1.84
N ASP A 360 -2.84 -39.56 -2.14
CA ASP A 360 -1.87 -38.47 -2.21
C ASP A 360 -2.49 -37.11 -1.82
N ALA A 361 -1.61 -36.12 -1.65
CA ALA A 361 -1.98 -34.72 -1.55
C ALA A 361 -1.06 -33.91 -2.45
N LYS A 362 -1.56 -32.82 -3.04
CA LYS A 362 -0.80 -31.91 -3.89
C LYS A 362 -1.00 -30.47 -3.45
N ALA A 363 0.05 -29.67 -3.57
CA ALA A 363 0.00 -28.24 -3.37
C ALA A 363 0.33 -27.53 -4.68
N SER A 364 -0.46 -26.52 -5.04
CA SER A 364 -0.15 -25.57 -6.11
C SER A 364 -0.23 -24.15 -5.58
N VAL A 365 0.51 -23.24 -6.21
CA VAL A 365 0.61 -21.84 -5.77
C VAL A 365 0.12 -20.92 -6.88
N THR A 366 -0.70 -19.95 -6.50
CA THR A 366 -1.07 -18.79 -7.33
C THR A 366 -0.61 -17.53 -6.62
N LEU A 367 0.18 -16.70 -7.31
CA LEU A 367 0.57 -15.37 -6.84
C LEU A 367 -0.38 -14.33 -7.41
N LEU A 368 -0.99 -13.52 -6.54
CA LEU A 368 -1.87 -12.43 -6.93
C LEU A 368 -1.37 -11.12 -6.31
N PRO A 369 -0.90 -10.14 -7.10
CA PRO A 369 -0.60 -8.83 -6.56
C PRO A 369 -1.89 -8.14 -6.04
N TYR A 370 -1.79 -7.33 -5.00
CA TYR A 370 -2.95 -6.58 -4.52
C TYR A 370 -3.30 -5.39 -5.40
N THR A 371 -4.60 -5.11 -5.50
CA THR A 371 -5.15 -3.82 -5.94
C THR A 371 -5.37 -2.87 -4.75
N GLY A 372 -5.73 -1.64 -5.07
CA GLY A 372 -6.23 -0.68 -4.09
C GLY A 372 -7.07 0.45 -4.71
N ILE A 373 -7.19 1.56 -3.96
CA ILE A 373 -8.02 2.73 -4.28
C ILE A 373 -7.09 3.88 -4.71
N SER A 374 -7.53 4.67 -5.71
CA SER A 374 -6.86 5.90 -6.15
C SER A 374 -7.16 7.04 -5.18
N LEU A 375 -6.15 7.83 -4.81
CA LEU A 375 -6.33 9.08 -4.08
C LEU A 375 -6.30 10.24 -5.08
N GLU A 376 -7.47 10.59 -5.58
CA GLU A 376 -7.61 11.78 -6.39
C GLU A 376 -7.79 13.01 -5.48
N PRO A 377 -7.05 14.11 -5.71
CA PRO A 377 -7.33 15.37 -5.05
C PRO A 377 -8.61 15.97 -5.64
N ASP A 378 -9.77 15.48 -5.18
CA ASP A 378 -11.06 16.03 -5.57
C ASP A 378 -11.23 17.43 -4.95
N PHE A 379 -11.40 18.42 -5.82
CA PHE A 379 -11.78 19.77 -5.42
C PHE A 379 -13.26 19.78 -5.00
N GLY A 380 -13.56 20.52 -3.93
CA GLY A 380 -14.92 20.95 -3.65
C GLY A 380 -15.54 21.63 -4.89
N LEU A 381 -16.81 21.33 -5.13
CA LEU A 381 -17.69 22.22 -5.89
C LEU A 381 -18.01 23.48 -5.06
#